data_AF-A0A8S2FUF8-F1
#
_entry.id   AF-A0A8S2FUF8-F1
#
_cell.length_a   1.000
_cell.length_b   1.000
_cell.length_c   1.000
_cell.angle_alpha   90.00
_cell.angle_beta   90.00
_cell.angle_gamma   90.00
#
_symmetry.space_group_name_H-M   'P 1'
#
loop_
_entity.id
_entity.type
_entity.pdbx_description
1 polymer ?
#
loop_
_entity_poly.entity_id
_entity_poly.type
_entity_poly.pdbx_seq_one_letter_code
_entity_poly.pdbx_strand_id
1 'polypeptide(L)'
;DDDDAIEYCEVEECKDYVQSVCNHCQQNLCELHLNEHRRLIQTQLDLLANKINDVSQEMNSRTLEQLAKKPFEDLEQWKSESYHRIEQKYEEKCREVEVLVEQ
;
A
#
# COMPACT_ATOMS: atom_id res chain seq x y z
N ASP A 1 9.94 4.03 -60.70
CA ASP A 1 10.90 4.73 -59.83
C ASP A 1 10.24 4.92 -58.48
N ASP A 2 10.20 3.85 -57.70
CA ASP A 2 9.77 3.89 -56.31
C ASP A 2 10.94 4.49 -55.53
N ASP A 3 10.82 5.79 -55.26
CA ASP A 3 11.71 6.54 -54.40
C ASP A 3 11.39 6.09 -52.96
N ASP A 4 11.98 4.96 -52.53
CA ASP A 4 11.93 4.52 -51.13
C ASP A 4 12.63 5.59 -50.30
N ALA A 5 11.83 6.50 -49.74
CA ALA A 5 12.29 7.54 -48.85
C ALA A 5 13.01 6.88 -47.67
N ILE A 6 14.33 7.05 -47.62
CA ILE A 6 15.16 6.54 -46.54
C ILE A 6 14.80 7.32 -45.26
N GLU A 7 14.15 6.66 -44.33
CA GLU A 7 13.79 7.25 -43.03
C GLU A 7 14.93 7.10 -42.02
N TYR A 8 15.21 8.18 -41.29
CA TYR A 8 16.25 8.25 -40.25
C TYR A 8 15.62 8.32 -38.87
N CYS A 9 16.36 7.85 -37.88
CA CYS A 9 15.97 7.91 -36.48
C CYS A 9 15.64 9.36 -36.06
N GLU A 10 14.52 9.55 -35.36
CA GLU A 10 14.02 10.86 -34.93
C GLU A 10 14.73 11.44 -33.71
N VAL A 11 15.63 10.66 -33.09
CA VAL A 11 16.49 11.17 -32.02
C VAL A 11 17.49 12.17 -32.61
N GLU A 12 17.59 13.35 -31.98
CA GLU A 12 18.50 14.41 -32.42
C GLU A 12 19.93 13.90 -32.61
N GLU A 13 20.56 14.35 -33.69
CA GLU A 13 21.94 13.99 -34.08
C GLU A 13 22.16 12.50 -34.46
N CYS A 14 21.13 11.66 -34.40
CA CYS A 14 21.22 10.28 -34.88
C CYS A 14 21.21 10.24 -36.41
N LYS A 15 22.15 9.50 -37.00
CA LYS A 15 22.27 9.32 -38.45
C LYS A 15 21.94 7.89 -38.90
N ASP A 16 21.50 7.05 -37.98
CA ASP A 16 21.13 5.67 -38.26
C ASP A 16 19.74 5.61 -38.89
N TYR A 17 19.54 4.60 -39.74
CA TYR A 17 18.26 4.32 -40.35
C TYR A 17 17.23 3.86 -39.31
N VAL A 18 15.97 4.19 -39.56
CA VAL A 18 14.84 3.64 -38.82
C VAL A 18 14.86 2.12 -38.94
N GLN A 19 14.68 1.45 -37.80
CA GLN A 19 14.45 0.01 -37.77
C GLN A 19 13.05 -0.34 -37.27
N SER A 20 12.45 0.51 -36.43
CA SER A 20 11.13 0.26 -35.90
C SER A 20 10.47 1.54 -35.41
N VAL A 21 9.14 1.53 -35.42
CA VAL A 21 8.32 2.57 -34.79
C VAL A 21 7.97 2.15 -33.38
N CYS A 22 8.20 3.03 -32.41
CA CYS A 22 7.73 2.78 -31.06
C CYS A 22 6.21 2.95 -30.98
N ASN A 23 5.46 1.88 -30.71
CA ASN A 23 3.99 1.94 -30.61
C ASN A 23 3.45 2.85 -29.50
N HIS A 24 4.27 3.21 -28.50
CA HIS A 24 3.86 4.09 -27.40
C HIS A 24 3.85 5.57 -27.80
N CYS A 25 4.93 6.06 -28.42
CA CYS A 25 5.09 7.47 -28.77
C CYS A 25 5.02 7.73 -30.29
N GLN A 26 4.86 6.68 -31.09
CA GLN A 26 4.85 6.70 -32.56
C GLN A 26 6.13 7.29 -33.18
N GLN A 27 7.27 7.16 -32.47
CA GLN A 27 8.55 7.65 -32.95
C GLN A 27 9.32 6.61 -33.76
N ASN A 28 9.93 7.08 -34.83
CA ASN A 28 10.79 6.35 -35.74
C ASN A 28 12.19 6.21 -35.12
N LEU A 29 12.57 5.01 -34.68
CA LEU A 29 13.80 4.78 -33.91
C LEU A 29 14.72 3.75 -34.57
N CYS A 30 16.03 3.99 -34.48
CA CYS A 30 17.02 2.95 -34.71
C CYS A 30 17.04 1.95 -33.55
N GLU A 31 17.71 0.80 -33.73
CA GLU A 31 17.78 -0.26 -32.73
C GLU A 31 18.33 0.23 -31.38
N LEU A 32 19.38 1.06 -31.41
CA LEU A 32 20.04 1.57 -30.21
C LEU A 32 19.10 2.45 -29.38
N HIS A 33 18.47 3.43 -30.02
CA HIS A 33 17.55 4.35 -29.35
C HIS A 33 16.23 3.66 -28.94
N LEU A 34 15.77 2.65 -29.68
CA LEU A 34 14.63 1.85 -29.25
C LEU A 34 14.95 1.05 -27.98
N ASN A 35 16.15 0.50 -27.87
CA ASN A 35 16.60 -0.23 -26.68
C ASN A 35 16.78 0.70 -25.47
N GLU A 36 17.37 1.88 -25.68
CA GLU A 36 17.45 2.90 -24.64
C GLU A 36 16.07 3.36 -24.17
N HIS A 37 15.18 3.65 -25.12
CA HIS A 37 13.81 4.05 -24.84
C HIS A 37 13.07 2.98 -24.02
N ARG A 38 13.20 1.71 -24.41
CA ARG A 38 12.65 0.57 -23.65
C ARG A 38 13.21 0.50 -22.23
N ARG A 39 14.52 0.72 -22.05
CA ARG A 39 15.17 0.71 -20.73
C ARG A 39 14.64 1.83 -19.83
N LEU A 40 14.46 3.03 -20.37
CA LEU A 40 13.90 4.16 -19.64
C LEU A 40 12.46 3.91 -19.21
N ILE A 41 11.63 3.37 -20.12
CA ILE A 41 10.25 2.97 -19.80
C ILE A 41 10.25 1.91 -18.69
N GLN A 42 11.08 0.86 -18.82
CA GLN A 42 11.15 -0.20 -17.82
C GLN A 42 11.53 0.35 -16.43
N THR A 43 12.51 1.24 -16.38
CA THR A 43 12.93 1.87 -15.12
C THR A 43 11.77 2.65 -14.47
N GLN A 44 11.00 3.39 -15.28
CA GLN A 44 9.82 4.10 -14.77
C GLN A 44 8.71 3.14 -14.29
N LEU A 45 8.48 2.05 -15.02
CA LEU A 45 7.52 1.02 -14.62
C LEU A 45 7.92 0.36 -13.29
N ASP A 46 9.20 0.05 -13.11
CA ASP A 46 9.70 -0.54 -11.86
C ASP A 46 9.50 0.42 -10.67
N LEU A 47 9.76 1.71 -10.86
CA LEU A 47 9.51 2.74 -9.84
C LEU A 47 8.01 2.86 -9.49
N LEU A 48 7.13 2.79 -10.49
CA LEU A 48 5.68 2.81 -10.27
C LEU A 48 5.21 1.54 -9.54
N ALA A 49 5.73 0.37 -9.92
CA ALA A 49 5.43 -0.89 -9.23
C ALA A 49 5.84 -0.84 -7.75
N ASN A 50 7.03 -0.31 -7.46
CA ASN A 50 7.49 -0.11 -6.09
C ASN A 50 6.57 0.83 -5.31
N LYS A 51 6.17 1.97 -5.89
CA LYS A 51 5.21 2.89 -5.24
C LYS A 51 3.87 2.23 -4.96
N ILE A 52 3.36 1.40 -5.88
CA ILE A 52 2.12 0.64 -5.66
C ILE A 52 2.29 -0.33 -4.49
N ASN A 53 3.42 -1.04 -4.43
CA ASN A 53 3.71 -1.95 -3.34
C ASN A 53 3.80 -1.22 -1.99
N ASP A 54 4.47 -0.08 -1.94
CA ASP A 54 4.59 0.74 -0.73
C ASP A 54 3.22 1.21 -0.22
N VAL A 55 2.39 1.75 -1.13
CA VAL A 55 1.02 2.18 -0.80
C VAL A 55 0.17 1.00 -0.35
N SER A 56 0.30 -0.16 -0.98
CA SER A 56 -0.41 -1.37 -0.58
C SER A 56 0.01 -1.85 0.81
N GLN A 57 1.30 -1.79 1.15
CA GLN A 57 1.79 -2.14 2.48
C GLN A 57 1.28 -1.17 3.54
N GLU A 58 1.28 0.14 3.25
CA GLU A 58 0.78 1.16 4.18
C GLU A 58 -0.74 1.02 4.42
N MET A 59 -1.51 0.71 3.37
CA MET A 59 -2.94 0.46 3.51
C MET A 59 -3.22 -0.78 4.36
N ASN A 60 -2.44 -1.85 4.18
CA ASN A 60 -2.55 -3.07 4.96
C ASN A 60 -2.18 -2.83 6.44
N SER A 61 -1.11 -2.08 6.72
CA SER A 61 -0.71 -1.78 8.10
C SER A 61 -1.77 -0.96 8.83
N ARG A 62 -2.28 0.12 8.21
CA ARG A 62 -3.36 0.94 8.77
C ARG A 62 -4.63 0.12 9.03
N THR A 63 -4.96 -0.81 8.13
CA THR A 63 -6.12 -1.70 8.27
C THR A 63 -5.92 -2.64 9.46
N LEU A 64 -4.73 -3.24 9.61
CA LEU A 64 -4.42 -4.11 10.75
C LEU A 64 -4.44 -3.35 12.08
N GLU A 65 -3.88 -2.13 12.13
CA GLU A 65 -3.95 -1.29 13.32
C GLU A 65 -5.40 -0.97 13.73
N GLN A 66 -6.24 -0.59 12.76
CA GLN A 66 -7.65 -0.30 13.02
C GLN A 66 -8.42 -1.55 13.47
N LEU A 67 -8.17 -2.70 12.83
CA LEU A 67 -8.80 -3.97 13.19
C LEU A 67 -8.34 -4.49 14.55
N ALA A 68 -7.09 -4.25 14.94
CA ALA A 68 -6.54 -4.67 16.22
C ALA A 68 -7.05 -3.81 17.37
N LYS A 69 -7.23 -2.49 17.16
CA LYS A 69 -7.57 -1.55 18.23
C LYS A 69 -8.91 -1.86 18.90
N LYS A 70 -9.95 -2.14 18.12
CA LYS A 70 -11.31 -2.33 18.64
C LYS A 70 -11.44 -3.56 19.57
N PRO A 71 -10.94 -4.76 19.21
CA PRO A 71 -10.91 -5.89 20.14
C PRO A 71 -10.17 -5.61 21.45
N PHE A 72 -9.07 -4.82 21.43
CA PHE A 72 -8.37 -4.44 22.67
C PHE A 72 -9.21 -3.50 23.53
N GLU A 73 -9.88 -2.52 22.92
CA GLU A 73 -10.82 -1.63 23.63
C GLU A 73 -11.99 -2.43 24.23
N ASP A 74 -12.58 -3.35 23.47
CA ASP A 74 -13.67 -4.23 23.93
C ASP A 74 -13.21 -5.12 25.09
N LEU A 75 -11.98 -5.66 25.05
CA LEU A 75 -11.41 -6.47 26.12
C LEU A 75 -11.13 -5.65 27.39
N GLU A 76 -10.60 -4.44 27.27
CA GLU A 76 -10.35 -3.58 28.43
C GLU A 76 -11.67 -3.13 29.07
N GLN A 77 -12.69 -2.84 28.27
CA GLN A 77 -14.04 -2.56 28.76
C GLN A 77 -14.61 -3.77 29.51
N TRP A 78 -14.58 -4.96 28.91
CA TRP A 78 -15.06 -6.18 29.55
C TRP A 78 -14.38 -6.45 30.89
N LYS A 79 -13.05 -6.25 30.95
CA LYS A 79 -12.25 -6.40 32.16
C LYS A 79 -12.70 -5.39 33.23
N SER A 80 -12.80 -4.11 32.89
CA SER A 80 -13.23 -3.06 33.81
C SER A 80 -14.63 -3.32 34.38
N GLU A 81 -15.60 -3.67 33.52
CA GLU A 81 -16.96 -3.99 33.94
C GLU A 81 -17.01 -5.22 34.86
N SER A 82 -16.19 -6.23 34.58
CA SER A 82 -16.11 -7.44 35.39
C SER A 82 -15.58 -7.15 36.79
N TYR A 83 -14.49 -6.37 36.90
CA TYR A 83 -13.96 -5.94 38.20
C TYR A 83 -15.01 -5.14 38.99
N HIS A 84 -15.70 -4.21 38.34
CA HIS A 84 -16.72 -3.42 39.01
C HIS A 84 -17.86 -4.27 39.57
N ARG A 85 -18.33 -5.28 38.82
CA ARG A 85 -19.37 -6.21 39.31
C ARG A 85 -18.89 -7.05 40.50
N ILE A 86 -17.64 -7.50 40.47
CA ILE A 86 -17.04 -8.25 41.59
C ILE A 86 -16.98 -7.37 42.84
N GLU A 87 -16.52 -6.13 42.69
CA GLU A 87 -16.39 -5.18 43.80
C GLU A 87 -17.75 -4.82 44.41
N GLN A 88 -18.75 -4.53 43.57
CA GLN A 88 -20.12 -4.31 44.03
C GLN A 88 -20.65 -5.51 44.82
N LYS A 89 -20.41 -6.74 44.33
CA LYS A 89 -20.90 -7.94 45.01
C LYS A 89 -20.17 -8.20 46.32
N TYR A 90 -18.87 -7.92 46.36
CA TYR A 90 -18.07 -8.00 47.58
C TYR A 90 -18.59 -7.02 48.64
N GLU A 91 -18.79 -5.75 48.29
CA GLU A 91 -19.32 -4.75 49.21
C GLU A 91 -20.73 -5.10 49.71
N GLU A 92 -21.60 -5.60 48.83
CA GLU A 92 -22.93 -6.09 49.22
C GLU A 92 -22.82 -7.17 50.30
N LYS A 93 -21.91 -8.14 50.12
CA LYS A 93 -21.68 -9.22 51.08
C LYS A 93 -21.05 -8.74 52.38
N CYS A 94 -20.14 -7.77 52.35
CA CYS A 94 -19.61 -7.14 53.56
C CYS A 94 -20.72 -6.47 54.38
N ARG A 95 -21.58 -5.69 53.72
CA ARG A 95 -22.73 -5.04 54.38
C ARG A 95 -23.71 -6.04 54.98
N GLU A 96 -24.01 -7.13 54.27
CA GLU A 96 -24.85 -8.22 54.81
C GLU A 96 -24.26 -8.83 56.09
N VAL A 97 -22.94 -9.05 56.12
CA VAL A 97 -22.25 -9.62 57.29
C VAL A 97 -22.23 -8.62 58.46
N GLU A 98 -21.95 -7.34 58.21
CA GLU A 98 -21.97 -6.29 59.25
C GLU A 98 -23.34 -6.23 59.95
N VAL A 99 -24.42 -6.24 59.17
CA VAL A 99 -25.80 -6.24 59.71
C VAL A 99 -26.11 -7.47 60.56
N LEU A 100 -25.51 -8.63 60.25
CA LEU A 100 -25.69 -9.86 61.03
C LEU A 100 -24.87 -9.84 62.34
N VAL A 101 -23.74 -9.15 62.37
CA VAL A 101 -22.85 -9.06 63.53
C VAL A 101 -23.36 -8.02 64.55
N GLU A 102 -24.10 -7.02 64.10
CA GLU A 102 -24.67 -5.96 64.96
C GLU A 102 -26.03 -6.31 65.61
N GLN A 103 -26.59 -7.50 65.35
CA GLN A 103 -27.83 -8.03 65.97
C GLN A 103 -27.55 -8.93 67.17
#